data_AF-A0AA91T331-F1
#
_entry.id   AF-A0AA91T331-F1
#
_cell.length_a   1.000
_cell.length_b   1.000
_cell.length_c   1.000
_cell.angle_alpha   90.00
_cell.angle_beta   90.00
_cell.angle_gamma   90.00
#
_symmetry.space_group_name_H-M   'P 1'
#
loop_
_entity.id
_entity.type
_entity.pdbx_description
1 polymer ?
#
loop_
_entity_poly.entity_id
_entity_poly.type
_entity_poly.pdbx_seq_one_letter_code
_entity_poly.pdbx_strand_id
1 'polypeptide(L)'
;MSDYASFTVAQLKEKLKAKDLPTDGKKADLVQRLTEADSASETAAPEPEETTETPAAPEAEESKEEAKDEKENKPAEEAQEEAEPEEPERKPLGPEERKQLAVDLLTKKIKRAEKFGDEASAQAARKDLARVEKFGVDAGTALAKEIGYMHKSINTGLKVQQRRGILRKRRKN
;
A
#
# COMPACT_ATOMS: atom_id res chain seq x y z
N MET A 1 18.42 -10.66 34.40
CA MET A 1 17.43 -10.10 33.45
C MET A 1 18.10 -9.15 32.48
N SER A 2 18.08 -9.47 31.19
CA SER A 2 18.64 -8.65 30.12
C SER A 2 17.63 -7.58 29.67
N ASP A 3 17.96 -6.29 29.80
CA ASP A 3 17.07 -5.19 29.40
C ASP A 3 17.13 -4.90 27.90
N TYR A 4 16.37 -5.68 27.12
CA TYR A 4 16.31 -5.55 25.67
C TYR A 4 15.49 -4.32 25.17
N ALA A 5 14.75 -3.65 26.04
CA ALA A 5 13.92 -2.49 25.68
C ALA A 5 14.73 -1.31 25.11
N SER A 6 16.00 -1.18 25.52
CA SER A 6 16.91 -0.11 25.10
C SER A 6 17.46 -0.28 23.68
N PHE A 7 17.44 -1.49 23.12
CA PHE A 7 17.97 -1.75 21.78
C PHE A 7 17.03 -1.29 20.68
N THR A 8 17.61 -1.03 19.50
CA THR A 8 16.85 -0.76 18.28
C THR A 8 16.31 -2.06 17.67
N VAL A 9 15.32 -1.95 16.79
CA VAL A 9 14.75 -3.12 16.09
C VAL A 9 15.81 -3.89 15.31
N ALA A 10 16.78 -3.20 14.70
CA ALA A 10 17.88 -3.84 13.98
C ALA A 10 18.73 -4.72 14.92
N GLN A 11 19.16 -4.17 16.05
CA GLN A 11 19.95 -4.89 17.06
C GLN A 11 19.17 -6.06 17.67
N LEU A 12 17.87 -5.92 17.89
CA LEU A 12 17.02 -7.01 18.37
C LEU A 12 16.91 -8.14 17.35
N LYS A 13 16.77 -7.81 16.06
CA LYS A 13 16.74 -8.82 15.00
C LYS A 13 18.08 -9.53 14.84
N GLU A 14 19.20 -8.83 14.97
CA GLU A 14 20.53 -9.44 14.97
C GLU A 14 20.68 -10.46 16.10
N LYS A 15 20.26 -10.11 17.32
CA LYS A 15 20.27 -11.03 18.46
C LYS A 15 19.34 -12.22 18.28
N LEU A 16 18.16 -12.04 17.69
CA LEU A 16 17.25 -13.14 17.39
C LEU A 16 17.82 -14.07 16.31
N LYS A 17 18.44 -13.52 15.25
CA LYS A 17 19.15 -14.33 14.25
C LYS A 17 20.30 -15.13 14.84
N ALA A 18 21.07 -14.53 15.75
CA ALA A 18 22.17 -15.21 16.42
C ALA A 18 21.70 -16.39 17.31
N LYS A 19 20.42 -16.41 17.68
CA LYS A 19 19.79 -17.47 18.46
C LYS A 19 18.87 -18.36 17.62
N ASP A 20 18.86 -18.18 16.29
CA ASP A 20 17.97 -18.87 15.36
C ASP A 20 16.46 -18.73 15.68
N LEU A 21 16.06 -17.59 16.26
CA LEU A 21 14.66 -17.26 16.54
C LEU A 21 14.01 -16.41 15.43
N PRO A 22 12.68 -16.50 15.26
CA PRO A 22 11.94 -15.68 14.30
C PRO A 22 12.13 -14.18 14.51
N THR A 23 12.34 -13.42 13.42
CA THR A 23 12.60 -11.96 13.45
C THR A 23 11.44 -11.07 13.00
N ASP A 24 10.26 -11.68 12.83
CA ASP A 24 9.04 -10.99 12.41
C ASP A 24 8.30 -10.36 13.60
N GLY A 25 7.48 -9.33 13.37
CA GLY A 25 6.68 -8.68 14.41
C GLY A 25 7.17 -7.32 14.87
N LYS A 26 6.51 -6.77 15.89
CA LYS A 26 6.78 -5.44 16.46
C LYS A 26 7.96 -5.50 17.43
N LYS A 27 8.53 -4.33 17.76
CA LYS A 27 9.66 -4.22 18.71
C LYS A 27 9.39 -4.94 20.04
N ALA A 28 8.17 -4.83 20.57
CA ALA A 28 7.76 -5.50 21.80
C ALA A 28 7.87 -7.04 21.69
N ASP A 29 7.35 -7.61 20.60
CA ASP A 29 7.39 -9.06 20.35
C ASP A 29 8.82 -9.58 20.23
N LEU A 30 9.72 -8.79 19.59
CA LEU A 30 11.14 -9.14 19.47
C LEU A 30 11.84 -9.14 20.84
N VAL A 31 11.52 -8.15 21.68
CA VAL A 31 12.03 -8.07 23.06
C VAL A 31 11.54 -9.26 23.88
N GLN A 32 10.24 -9.55 23.82
CA GLN A 32 9.63 -10.65 24.56
C GLN A 32 10.26 -12.00 24.21
N ARG A 33 10.44 -12.30 22.92
CA ARG A 33 11.11 -13.54 22.48
C ARG A 33 12.54 -13.66 22.98
N LEU A 34 13.31 -12.56 22.97
CA LEU A 34 14.66 -12.57 23.53
C LEU A 34 14.65 -12.80 25.04
N THR A 35 13.76 -12.14 25.78
CA THR A 35 13.64 -12.33 27.23
C THR A 35 13.21 -13.74 27.61
N GLU A 36 12.28 -14.33 26.86
CA GLU A 36 11.80 -15.70 27.05
C GLU A 36 12.92 -16.71 26.75
N ALA A 37 13.63 -16.53 25.64
CA ALA A 37 14.77 -17.40 25.28
C ALA A 37 15.90 -17.34 26.31
N ASP A 38 16.24 -16.15 26.84
CA ASP A 38 17.26 -16.04 27.89
C ASP A 38 16.80 -16.65 29.21
N SER A 39 15.55 -16.39 29.61
CA SER A 39 14.99 -16.94 30.86
C SER A 39 14.87 -18.47 30.79
N ALA A 40 14.52 -19.02 29.63
CA ALA A 40 14.48 -20.46 29.37
C ALA A 40 15.90 -21.06 29.34
N SER A 41 16.90 -20.34 28.82
CA SER A 41 18.29 -20.81 28.81
C SER A 41 18.93 -20.83 30.21
N GLU A 42 18.50 -19.96 31.12
CA GLU A 42 19.04 -19.88 32.49
C GLU A 42 18.45 -20.96 33.42
N THR A 43 17.39 -21.65 33.00
CA THR A 43 16.69 -22.69 33.78
C THR A 43 16.90 -24.12 33.30
N ALA A 44 17.71 -24.35 32.25
CA ALA A 44 17.87 -25.69 31.69
C ALA A 44 19.31 -26.04 31.29
N ALA A 45 19.92 -26.94 32.07
CA ALA A 45 20.98 -27.84 31.62
C ALA A 45 20.92 -29.13 32.48
N PRO A 46 21.11 -30.36 31.95
CA PRO A 46 20.96 -30.86 30.58
C PRO A 46 20.04 -32.12 30.50
N GLU A 47 19.49 -32.48 29.33
CA GLU A 47 19.50 -33.88 28.85
C GLU A 47 19.12 -33.99 27.36
N PRO A 48 19.87 -34.77 26.55
CA PRO A 48 19.60 -35.03 25.13
C PRO A 48 18.93 -36.40 24.92
N GLU A 49 17.75 -36.43 24.30
CA GLU A 49 17.16 -37.62 23.64
C GLU A 49 16.44 -37.09 22.39
N GLU A 50 16.95 -37.29 21.16
CA GLU A 50 16.84 -38.50 20.31
C GLU A 50 15.39 -38.98 20.06
N THR A 51 15.13 -39.40 18.81
CA THR A 51 13.91 -40.05 18.26
C THR A 51 12.73 -39.12 17.91
N THR A 52 12.01 -39.23 16.79
CA THR A 52 11.94 -40.17 15.65
C THR A 52 10.96 -39.61 14.60
N GLU A 53 11.29 -39.80 13.32
CA GLU A 53 10.42 -40.29 12.24
C GLU A 53 8.96 -39.78 12.08
N THR A 54 8.74 -39.05 10.97
CA THR A 54 7.71 -39.27 9.93
C THR A 54 7.16 -40.72 9.93
N PRO A 55 5.85 -41.03 9.78
CA PRO A 55 5.09 -40.67 8.58
C PRO A 55 3.53 -40.61 8.72
N ALA A 56 2.86 -40.42 7.57
CA ALA A 56 1.48 -40.81 7.23
C ALA A 56 0.37 -39.73 7.34
N ALA A 57 0.22 -39.01 6.22
CA ALA A 57 -1.06 -38.64 5.59
C ALA A 57 -2.02 -39.87 5.51
N PRO A 58 -3.37 -39.74 5.38
CA PRO A 58 -4.01 -38.94 4.30
C PRO A 58 -5.40 -38.35 4.60
N GLU A 59 -5.75 -37.26 3.91
CA GLU A 59 -7.06 -37.01 3.25
C GLU A 59 -7.24 -35.51 3.01
N ALA A 60 -6.94 -35.10 1.78
CA ALA A 60 -7.56 -33.96 1.10
C ALA A 60 -7.21 -34.05 -0.40
N GLU A 61 -7.74 -35.08 -1.08
CA GLU A 61 -8.31 -34.84 -2.40
C GLU A 61 -9.51 -33.92 -2.14
N GLU A 62 -9.73 -32.80 -2.82
CA GLU A 62 -9.92 -32.68 -4.24
C GLU A 62 -9.86 -31.18 -4.57
N SER A 63 -8.96 -30.75 -5.44
CA SER A 63 -9.02 -29.41 -6.05
C SER A 63 -8.48 -29.56 -7.45
N LYS A 64 -9.35 -30.08 -8.30
CA LYS A 64 -9.13 -30.16 -9.73
C LYS A 64 -9.54 -28.84 -10.38
N GLU A 65 -8.54 -28.27 -11.03
CA GLU A 65 -8.56 -27.16 -11.94
C GLU A 65 -9.56 -27.29 -13.11
N GLU A 66 -9.87 -26.11 -13.64
CA GLU A 66 -10.08 -25.77 -15.07
C GLU A 66 -11.49 -25.59 -15.69
N ALA A 67 -11.60 -24.37 -16.26
CA ALA A 67 -12.20 -23.98 -17.55
C ALA A 67 -13.74 -23.93 -17.67
N LYS A 68 -14.35 -22.75 -17.82
CA LYS A 68 -14.47 -21.89 -19.04
C LYS A 68 -15.71 -22.24 -19.87
N ASP A 69 -16.72 -21.38 -19.84
CA ASP A 69 -17.68 -21.13 -20.93
C ASP A 69 -18.47 -19.85 -20.55
N GLU A 70 -18.13 -18.66 -21.06
CA GLU A 70 -18.64 -18.08 -22.29
C GLU A 70 -20.18 -17.87 -22.29
N LYS A 71 -20.62 -16.62 -22.12
CA LYS A 71 -21.83 -16.15 -22.79
C LYS A 71 -21.80 -14.65 -23.02
N GLU A 72 -21.49 -14.33 -24.28
CA GLU A 72 -21.91 -13.11 -24.96
C GLU A 72 -23.41 -12.85 -24.76
N ASN A 73 -23.77 -11.57 -24.58
CA ASN A 73 -24.93 -11.04 -25.29
C ASN A 73 -24.78 -9.52 -25.49
N LYS A 74 -24.32 -9.15 -26.70
CA LYS A 74 -24.70 -7.88 -27.33
C LYS A 74 -26.19 -7.95 -27.67
N PRO A 75 -26.92 -6.83 -27.59
CA PRO A 75 -27.39 -6.27 -28.85
C PRO A 75 -26.83 -4.87 -29.12
N ALA A 76 -26.32 -4.71 -30.33
CA ALA A 76 -26.15 -3.44 -31.00
C ALA A 76 -27.51 -2.93 -31.53
N GLU A 77 -27.59 -1.62 -31.78
CA GLU A 77 -28.23 -0.88 -32.91
C GLU A 77 -28.75 0.47 -32.36
N GLU A 78 -28.03 1.59 -32.43
CA GLU A 78 -27.60 2.43 -33.58
C GLU A 78 -28.66 3.48 -34.01
N ALA A 79 -28.30 4.76 -33.81
CA ALA A 79 -28.72 5.99 -34.52
C ALA A 79 -28.13 7.19 -33.72
N GLN A 80 -26.94 7.74 -34.03
CA GLN A 80 -26.64 8.77 -35.07
C GLN A 80 -27.61 9.97 -34.98
N GLU A 81 -27.20 11.23 -34.80
CA GLU A 81 -26.27 12.00 -35.65
C GLU A 81 -25.88 13.39 -35.04
N GLU A 82 -24.58 13.73 -35.14
CA GLU A 82 -23.89 15.02 -35.41
C GLU A 82 -24.04 16.33 -34.59
N ALA A 83 -22.90 16.86 -34.08
CA ALA A 83 -22.19 18.04 -34.63
C ALA A 83 -20.86 18.38 -33.86
N GLU A 84 -19.76 18.50 -34.63
CA GLU A 84 -18.31 18.80 -34.41
C GLU A 84 -17.90 20.14 -33.71
N PRO A 85 -16.60 20.49 -33.53
CA PRO A 85 -15.37 19.74 -33.15
C PRO A 85 -14.45 20.52 -32.14
N GLU A 86 -13.59 19.87 -31.31
CA GLU A 86 -12.30 20.47 -30.87
C GLU A 86 -11.30 19.48 -30.21
N GLU A 87 -10.06 19.54 -30.71
CA GLU A 87 -8.73 19.13 -30.22
C GLU A 87 -8.31 17.65 -29.94
N PRO A 88 -7.11 17.23 -30.43
CA PRO A 88 -6.60 15.86 -30.31
C PRO A 88 -5.90 15.62 -28.96
N GLU A 89 -6.63 15.12 -27.95
CA GLU A 89 -6.05 14.84 -26.63
C GLU A 89 -5.56 13.38 -26.47
N ARG A 90 -4.26 13.27 -26.23
CA ARG A 90 -3.45 12.11 -25.83
C ARG A 90 -4.25 11.06 -25.07
N LYS A 91 -4.25 9.79 -25.54
CA LYS A 91 -4.79 8.61 -24.83
C LYS A 91 -4.47 8.66 -23.33
N PRO A 92 -5.37 9.17 -22.50
CA PRO A 92 -5.16 9.20 -21.08
C PRO A 92 -5.44 7.79 -20.56
N LEU A 93 -4.96 7.41 -19.38
CA LEU A 93 -5.65 6.37 -18.60
C LEU A 93 -7.14 6.74 -18.61
N GLY A 94 -7.99 5.81 -19.07
CA GLY A 94 -9.40 6.09 -19.30
C GLY A 94 -10.03 6.68 -18.04
N PRO A 95 -11.06 7.53 -18.15
CA PRO A 95 -11.79 8.03 -16.98
C PRO A 95 -12.22 6.90 -16.03
N GLU A 96 -12.54 5.74 -16.59
CA GLU A 96 -12.90 4.54 -15.84
C GLU A 96 -11.73 3.90 -15.09
N GLU A 97 -10.57 3.78 -15.72
CA GLU A 97 -9.37 3.21 -15.08
C GLU A 97 -8.95 4.05 -13.87
N ARG A 98 -9.05 5.39 -13.97
CA ARG A 98 -8.76 6.29 -12.84
C ARG A 98 -9.75 6.12 -11.71
N LYS A 99 -11.03 5.99 -12.05
CA LYS A 99 -12.12 5.76 -11.09
C LYS A 99 -11.85 4.47 -10.33
N GLN A 100 -11.51 3.39 -11.03
CA GLN A 100 -11.19 2.09 -10.43
C GLN A 100 -9.99 2.17 -9.48
N LEU A 101 -8.87 2.77 -9.91
CA LEU A 101 -7.68 2.92 -9.06
C LEU A 101 -7.98 3.74 -7.80
N ALA A 102 -8.80 4.79 -7.90
CA ALA A 102 -9.20 5.57 -6.75
C ALA A 102 -10.15 4.81 -5.82
N VAL A 103 -11.12 4.07 -6.35
CA VAL A 103 -12.02 3.21 -5.56
C VAL A 103 -11.20 2.15 -4.81
N ASP A 104 -10.24 1.49 -5.47
CA ASP A 104 -9.37 0.51 -4.85
C ASP A 104 -8.50 1.10 -3.73
N LEU A 105 -8.00 2.31 -3.92
CA LEU A 105 -7.22 3.01 -2.89
C LEU A 105 -8.11 3.39 -1.70
N LEU A 106 -9.27 3.97 -1.96
CA LEU A 106 -10.22 4.41 -0.93
C LEU A 106 -10.76 3.24 -0.12
N THR A 107 -11.10 2.12 -0.76
CA THR A 107 -11.53 0.89 -0.04
C THR A 107 -10.43 0.33 0.85
N LYS A 108 -9.17 0.34 0.41
CA LYS A 108 -8.01 -0.04 1.25
C LYS A 108 -7.83 0.91 2.44
N LYS A 109 -8.00 2.22 2.22
CA LYS A 109 -7.96 3.23 3.29
C LYS A 109 -9.07 3.03 4.32
N ILE A 110 -10.30 2.77 3.88
CA ILE A 110 -11.43 2.46 4.77
C ILE A 110 -11.13 1.23 5.61
N LYS A 111 -10.77 0.10 4.98
CA LYS A 111 -10.44 -1.14 5.69
C LYS A 111 -9.32 -0.97 6.69
N ARG A 112 -8.29 -0.18 6.35
CA ARG A 112 -7.20 0.14 7.27
C ARG A 112 -7.71 0.99 8.43
N ALA A 113 -8.35 2.12 8.15
CA ALA A 113 -8.84 3.03 9.15
C ALA A 113 -9.78 2.34 10.15
N GLU A 114 -10.69 1.48 9.67
CA GLU A 114 -11.57 0.65 10.51
C GLU A 114 -10.78 -0.33 11.38
N LYS A 115 -9.80 -1.04 10.80
CA LYS A 115 -8.94 -1.97 11.56
C LYS A 115 -8.13 -1.28 12.67
N PHE A 116 -7.76 -0.02 12.47
CA PHE A 116 -6.95 0.74 13.41
C PHE A 116 -7.79 1.68 14.31
N GLY A 117 -9.12 1.70 14.16
CA GLY A 117 -10.01 2.55 14.96
C GLY A 117 -9.94 4.05 14.62
N ASP A 118 -9.44 4.42 13.44
CA ASP A 118 -9.42 5.81 12.97
C ASP A 118 -10.72 6.14 12.24
N GLU A 119 -11.76 6.41 13.01
CA GLU A 119 -13.10 6.69 12.49
C GLU A 119 -13.15 7.97 11.62
N ALA A 120 -12.33 8.98 11.96
CA ALA A 120 -12.28 10.23 11.21
C ALA A 120 -11.77 10.01 9.78
N SER A 121 -10.66 9.27 9.65
CA SER A 121 -10.11 8.90 8.34
C SER A 121 -11.05 7.97 7.56
N ALA A 122 -11.72 7.04 8.23
CA ALA A 122 -12.69 6.15 7.58
C ALA A 122 -13.87 6.94 6.99
N GLN A 123 -14.43 7.88 7.75
CA GLN A 123 -15.53 8.73 7.27
C GLN A 123 -15.09 9.64 6.11
N ALA A 124 -13.89 10.22 6.16
CA ALA A 124 -13.36 11.02 5.06
C ALA A 124 -13.23 10.20 3.77
N ALA A 125 -12.64 8.99 3.86
CA ALA A 125 -12.49 8.10 2.72
C ALA A 125 -13.84 7.62 2.15
N ARG A 126 -14.85 7.38 3.00
CA ARG A 126 -16.23 7.04 2.57
C ARG A 126 -16.88 8.19 1.79
N LYS A 127 -16.68 9.45 2.22
CA LYS A 127 -17.21 10.62 1.50
C LYS A 127 -16.55 10.79 0.15
N ASP A 128 -15.24 10.63 0.10
CA ASP A 128 -14.49 10.70 -1.15
C ASP A 128 -14.87 9.59 -2.12
N LEU A 129 -15.13 8.37 -1.61
CA LEU A 129 -15.62 7.25 -2.42
C LEU A 129 -16.95 7.62 -3.08
N ALA A 130 -17.91 8.16 -2.33
CA ALA A 130 -19.19 8.59 -2.89
C ALA A 130 -19.05 9.73 -3.93
N ARG A 131 -18.08 10.63 -3.75
CA ARG A 131 -17.78 11.67 -4.77
C ARG A 131 -17.21 11.03 -6.04
N VAL A 132 -16.25 10.11 -5.90
CA VAL A 132 -15.59 9.44 -7.02
C VAL A 132 -16.57 8.56 -7.79
N GLU A 133 -17.52 7.91 -7.12
CA GLU A 133 -18.57 7.13 -7.77
C GLU A 133 -19.47 8.00 -8.66
N LYS A 134 -19.84 9.18 -8.17
CA LYS A 134 -20.72 10.12 -8.87
C LYS A 134 -20.03 10.91 -9.97
N PHE A 135 -18.83 11.42 -9.70
CA PHE A 135 -18.17 12.43 -10.53
C PHE A 135 -16.78 12.00 -11.04
N GLY A 136 -16.24 10.88 -10.57
CA GLY A 136 -14.88 10.45 -10.89
C GLY A 136 -13.80 11.21 -10.10
N VAL A 137 -12.57 11.15 -10.59
CA VAL A 137 -11.38 11.71 -9.93
C VAL A 137 -10.90 12.94 -10.69
N ASP A 138 -10.92 14.10 -10.03
CA ASP A 138 -10.41 15.35 -10.58
C ASP A 138 -8.88 15.46 -10.44
N ALA A 139 -8.21 15.95 -11.48
CA ALA A 139 -6.75 16.03 -11.59
C ALA A 139 -6.10 17.02 -10.61
N GLY A 140 -6.85 17.95 -10.01
CA GLY A 140 -6.34 18.86 -8.98
C GLY A 140 -6.33 18.28 -7.58
N THR A 141 -7.02 17.15 -7.37
CA THR A 141 -7.26 16.59 -6.03
C THR A 141 -6.04 15.88 -5.44
N ALA A 142 -6.01 15.78 -4.11
CA ALA A 142 -5.02 14.96 -3.42
C ALA A 142 -5.13 13.47 -3.82
N LEU A 143 -6.35 12.98 -4.08
CA LEU A 143 -6.57 11.60 -4.53
C LEU A 143 -5.90 11.33 -5.87
N ALA A 144 -5.98 12.27 -6.82
CA ALA A 144 -5.29 12.17 -8.09
C ALA A 144 -3.76 12.07 -7.91
N LYS A 145 -3.18 12.76 -6.91
CA LYS A 145 -1.74 12.67 -6.59
C LYS A 145 -1.37 11.28 -6.13
N GLU A 146 -2.20 10.69 -5.28
CA GLU A 146 -1.96 9.38 -4.69
C GLU A 146 -2.08 8.23 -5.71
N ILE A 147 -3.01 8.33 -6.68
CA ILE A 147 -3.12 7.34 -7.76
C ILE A 147 -2.09 7.58 -8.90
N GLY A 148 -1.20 8.56 -8.75
CA GLY A 148 -0.18 8.89 -9.76
C GLY A 148 -0.71 9.63 -10.99
N TYR A 149 -1.98 10.05 -10.97
CA TYR A 149 -2.63 10.79 -12.06
C TYR A 149 -2.52 12.31 -11.82
N MET A 150 -1.30 12.84 -11.83
CA MET A 150 -1.08 14.29 -11.85
C MET A 150 -0.96 14.80 -13.26
N HIS A 151 -1.81 15.77 -13.61
CA HIS A 151 -1.67 16.47 -14.88
C HIS A 151 -0.33 17.22 -14.89
N LYS A 152 0.54 16.88 -15.85
CA LYS A 152 1.92 17.42 -15.93
C LYS A 152 1.92 18.96 -15.92
N SER A 153 0.87 19.59 -16.46
CA SER A 153 0.73 21.05 -16.55
C SER A 153 0.58 21.74 -15.17
N ILE A 154 -0.01 21.07 -14.18
CA ILE A 154 -0.24 21.64 -12.84
C ILE A 154 1.11 21.82 -12.11
N ASN A 155 2.08 20.93 -12.38
CA ASN A 155 3.40 20.98 -11.75
C ASN A 155 4.42 21.83 -12.53
N THR A 156 4.16 22.15 -13.81
CA THR A 156 5.07 22.96 -14.63
C THR A 156 4.96 24.46 -14.38
N GLY A 157 3.83 24.96 -13.87
CA GLY A 157 3.64 26.38 -13.54
C GLY A 157 4.32 26.83 -12.24
N LEU A 158 4.69 25.88 -11.36
CA LEU A 158 5.37 26.14 -10.08
C LEU A 158 6.90 25.96 -10.17
N LYS A 159 7.46 25.74 -11.36
CA LYS A 159 8.92 25.77 -11.59
C LYS A 159 9.43 27.20 -11.45
N VAL A 160 9.63 27.57 -10.20
CA VAL A 160 10.64 28.48 -9.68
C VAL A 160 11.05 29.56 -10.68
N GLN A 161 10.40 30.72 -10.60
CA GLN A 161 11.11 31.99 -10.75
C GLN A 161 12.18 32.04 -9.64
N GLN A 162 13.23 31.24 -9.79
CA GLN A 162 14.50 31.39 -9.08
C GLN A 162 14.98 32.77 -9.54
N ARG A 163 14.62 33.76 -8.73
CA ARG A 163 15.25 35.07 -8.56
C ARG A 163 16.52 35.20 -9.42
N ARG A 164 16.36 35.53 -10.71
CA ARG A 164 17.48 36.00 -11.51
C ARG A 164 17.86 37.34 -10.89
N GLY A 165 18.95 37.28 -10.12
CA GLY A 165 19.28 38.25 -9.10
C GLY A 165 19.21 39.70 -9.58
N ILE A 166 18.48 40.51 -8.81
CA ILE A 166 18.58 41.98 -8.79
C ILE A 166 19.91 42.41 -8.10
N LEU A 167 20.95 41.57 -8.11
CA LEU A 167 22.29 41.88 -7.62
C LEU A 167 23.15 42.61 -8.68
N ARG A 168 22.57 43.57 -9.40
CA ARG A 168 23.32 44.48 -10.28
C ARG A 168 22.93 45.94 -10.02
N LYS A 169 23.14 46.41 -8.78
CA LYS A 169 23.31 47.85 -8.53
C LYS A 169 24.26 48.13 -7.38
N ARG A 170 25.50 47.65 -7.51
CA ARG A 170 26.67 48.19 -6.82
C ARG A 170 27.83 48.27 -7.81
N ARG A 171 27.84 49.35 -8.59
CA ARG A 171 29.03 49.98 -9.20
C ARG A 171 28.58 51.11 -10.13
N LYS A 172 28.46 52.32 -9.59
CA LYS A 172 29.10 53.52 -10.13
C LYS A 172 28.80 54.73 -9.25
N ASN A 173 29.89 55.41 -8.92
CA ASN A 173 30.07 56.71 -8.28
C ASN A 173 29.90 56.73 -6.77
#